data_AF-A0A527XH31-F1
#
_entry.id   AF-A0A527XH31-F1
#
_cell.length_a   1.000
_cell.length_b   1.000
_cell.length_c   1.000
_cell.angle_alpha   90.00
_cell.angle_beta   90.00
_cell.angle_gamma   90.00
#
_symmetry.space_group_name_H-M   'P 1'
#
loop_
_entity.id
_entity.type
_entity.pdbx_description
1 polymer ?
#
loop_
_entity_poly.entity_id
_entity_poly.type
_entity_poly.pdbx_seq_one_letter_code
_entity_poly.pdbx_strand_id
1 'polypeptide(L)' 'GASADAGAAIFKKCQACHSGEKGGPNKVGPDLWDIVDRPVAEHEGFAYSSGMKDFSKGGEEHWTYENLNHFITSPKK' A
#
# COMPACT_ATOMS: atom_id res chain seq x y z
N GLY A 1 16.25 -10.97 10.87
CA GLY A 1 15.05 -10.41 11.52
C GLY A 1 14.60 -9.17 10.77
N ALA A 2 13.35 -8.73 10.95
CA ALA A 2 12.87 -7.48 10.36
C ALA A 2 13.60 -6.27 10.99
N SER A 3 13.96 -5.28 10.16
CA SER A 3 14.62 -4.03 10.59
C SER A 3 14.00 -2.86 9.82
N ALA A 4 13.69 -1.78 10.53
CA ALA A 4 13.15 -0.56 9.94
C ALA A 4 14.14 0.09 8.97
N ASP A 5 15.44 0.11 9.30
CA ASP A 5 16.48 0.69 8.44
C ASP A 5 16.64 -0.09 7.13
N ALA A 6 16.63 -1.42 7.22
CA ALA A 6 16.64 -2.27 6.04
C ALA A 6 15.36 -2.08 5.21
N GLY A 7 14.20 -1.95 5.87
CA GLY A 7 12.92 -1.65 5.23
C GLY A 7 12.94 -0.31 4.50
N ALA A 8 13.49 0.74 5.12
CA ALA A 8 13.63 2.07 4.50
C ALA A 8 14.53 2.01 3.24
N ALA A 9 15.61 1.22 3.27
CA ALA A 9 16.44 1.00 2.09
C ALA A 9 15.68 0.28 0.96
N ILE A 10 14.83 -0.70 1.28
CA ILE A 10 14.00 -1.42 0.31
C ILE A 10 12.89 -0.52 -0.26
N PHE A 11 12.29 0.33 0.58
CA PHE A 11 11.19 1.22 0.19
C PHE A 11 11.58 2.19 -0.93
N LYS A 12 12.88 2.45 -1.13
CA LYS A 12 13.38 3.20 -2.30
C LYS A 12 12.88 2.64 -3.64
N LYS A 13 12.63 1.33 -3.73
CA LYS A 13 12.03 0.70 -4.92
C LYS A 13 10.56 1.13 -5.15
N CYS A 14 9.85 1.48 -4.09
CA CYS A 14 8.44 1.89 -4.11
C CYS A 14 8.30 3.40 -4.40
N GLN A 15 9.32 4.21 -4.07
CA GLN A 15 9.28 5.67 -4.16
C GLN A 15 9.09 6.23 -5.57
N ALA A 16 9.36 5.44 -6.61
CA ALA A 16 9.06 5.81 -8.00
C ALA A 16 7.55 5.99 -8.24
N CYS A 17 6.73 5.16 -7.57
CA CYS A 17 5.28 5.14 -7.77
C CYS A 17 4.50 5.66 -6.57
N HIS A 18 5.11 5.71 -5.39
CA HIS A 18 4.43 6.05 -4.15
C HIS A 18 5.16 7.14 -3.36
N SER A 19 4.41 7.84 -2.53
CA SER A 19 4.92 8.62 -1.40
C SER A 19 4.90 7.74 -0.14
N GLY A 20 5.73 8.11 0.85
CA GLY A 20 5.74 7.53 2.19
C GLY A 20 5.90 8.61 3.24
N GLU A 21 5.39 9.81 2.95
CA GLU A 21 5.47 11.01 3.79
C GLU A 21 4.06 11.41 4.19
N LYS A 22 3.86 11.85 5.43
CA LYS A 22 2.54 12.22 5.93
C LYS A 22 1.90 13.33 5.09
N GLY A 23 0.83 13.00 4.38
CA GLY A 23 0.14 13.94 3.49
C GLY A 23 0.89 14.21 2.18
N GLY A 24 1.80 13.31 1.79
CA GLY A 24 2.52 13.40 0.54
C GLY A 24 1.62 13.13 -0.68
N PRO A 25 2.12 13.33 -1.91
CA PRO A 25 1.32 13.26 -3.11
C PRO A 25 0.96 11.82 -3.50
N ASN A 26 -0.25 11.65 -4.02
CA ASN A 26 -0.60 10.54 -4.90
C ASN A 26 0.17 10.68 -6.21
N LYS A 27 0.96 9.65 -6.58
CA LYS A 27 1.75 9.62 -7.82
C LYS A 27 1.10 8.64 -8.81
N VAL A 28 1.86 7.65 -9.29
CA VAL A 28 1.31 6.51 -10.04
C VAL A 28 0.41 5.66 -9.13
N GLY A 29 0.78 5.54 -7.86
CA GLY A 29 -0.02 4.92 -6.80
C GLY A 29 -0.31 5.89 -5.65
N PRO A 30 -1.15 5.47 -4.69
CA PRO A 30 -1.52 6.29 -3.54
C PRO A 30 -0.34 6.50 -2.59
N ASP A 31 -0.42 7.53 -1.74
CA ASP A 31 0.51 7.66 -0.61
C ASP A 31 0.37 6.49 0.37
N LEU A 32 1.53 6.00 0.85
CA LEU A 32 1.63 4.82 1.72
C LEU A 32 1.92 5.20 3.18
N TRP A 33 1.87 6.49 3.52
CA TRP A 33 1.93 6.88 4.93
C TRP A 33 0.78 6.21 5.70
N ASP A 34 1.14 5.62 6.84
CA ASP A 34 0.21 4.93 7.74
C ASP A 34 -0.62 3.84 7.04
N ILE A 35 0.01 3.09 6.11
CA ILE A 35 -0.70 2.06 5.35
C ILE A 35 -1.06 0.82 6.18
N VAL A 36 -0.30 0.50 7.23
CA VAL A 36 -0.56 -0.70 8.03
C VAL A 36 -1.93 -0.57 8.70
N ASP A 37 -2.76 -1.59 8.53
CA ASP A 37 -4.15 -1.63 9.02
C ASP A 37 -5.09 -0.59 8.39
N ARG A 38 -4.66 0.11 7.33
CA ARG A 38 -5.57 0.96 6.56
C ARG A 38 -6.52 0.10 5.71
N PRO A 39 -7.81 0.46 5.59
CA PRO A 39 -8.72 -0.20 4.65
C PRO A 39 -8.17 -0.18 3.22
N VAL A 40 -8.30 -1.31 2.53
CA VAL A 40 -7.83 -1.46 1.16
C VAL A 40 -8.65 -0.57 0.23
N ALA A 41 -7.98 0.07 -0.74
CA ALA A 41 -8.61 0.92 -1.76
C ALA A 41 -9.35 2.18 -1.25
N GLU A 42 -9.02 2.66 -0.05
CA GLU A 42 -9.70 3.81 0.59
C GLU A 42 -8.81 5.06 0.78
N HIS A 43 -7.62 5.13 0.17
CA HIS A 43 -6.83 6.35 0.27
C HIS A 43 -7.49 7.49 -0.51
N GLU A 44 -7.77 8.60 0.18
CA GLU A 44 -8.47 9.74 -0.37
C GLU A 44 -7.76 10.30 -1.62
N GLY A 45 -8.56 10.72 -2.61
CA GLY A 45 -8.05 11.36 -3.81
C GLY A 45 -7.27 10.45 -4.76
N PHE A 46 -7.23 9.13 -4.54
CA PHE A 46 -6.65 8.17 -5.48
C PHE A 46 -7.74 7.32 -6.17
N ALA A 47 -7.64 7.19 -7.48
CA ALA A 47 -8.56 6.36 -8.27
C ALA A 47 -8.05 4.92 -8.38
N TYR A 48 -8.66 4.01 -7.63
CA TYR A 48 -8.33 2.58 -7.66
C TYR A 48 -8.97 1.84 -8.85
N SER A 49 -8.30 0.79 -9.31
CA SER A 49 -8.83 -0.15 -10.31
C SER A 49 -10.01 -0.95 -9.76
N SER A 50 -10.85 -1.51 -10.65
CA SER A 50 -11.97 -2.37 -10.25
C SER A 50 -11.52 -3.55 -9.39
N GLY A 51 -10.48 -4.28 -9.82
CA GLY A 51 -9.98 -5.43 -9.07
C GLY A 51 -9.51 -5.09 -7.65
N MET A 52 -9.03 -3.87 -7.40
CA MET A 52 -8.62 -3.46 -6.05
C MET A 52 -9.79 -3.05 -5.17
N LYS A 53 -10.85 -2.50 -5.77
CA LYS A 53 -12.14 -2.29 -5.09
C LYS A 53 -12.84 -3.61 -4.78
N ASP A 54 -12.75 -4.60 -5.67
CA ASP A 54 -13.29 -5.92 -5.44
C ASP A 54 -12.53 -6.63 -4.31
N PHE A 55 -11.19 -6.53 -4.31
CA PHE A 55 -10.35 -7.07 -3.25
C PHE A 55 -10.62 -6.41 -1.88
N SER A 56 -11.01 -5.13 -1.84
CA SER A 56 -11.33 -4.47 -0.58
C SER A 56 -12.59 -5.01 0.10
N LYS A 57 -13.45 -5.76 -0.62
CA LYS A 57 -14.75 -6.25 -0.13
C LYS A 57 -15.59 -5.13 0.48
N GLY A 58 -15.59 -3.94 -0.14
CA GLY A 58 -16.32 -2.78 0.38
C GLY A 58 -15.66 -2.15 1.62
N GLY A 59 -14.34 -2.29 1.77
CA GLY A 59 -13.58 -1.72 2.88
C GLY A 59 -13.41 -2.64 4.09
N GLU A 60 -13.91 -3.88 4.02
CA GLU A 60 -13.72 -4.89 5.07
C GLU A 60 -12.28 -5.44 5.10
N GLU A 61 -11.61 -5.48 3.94
CA GLU A 61 -10.22 -5.93 3.86
C GLU A 61 -9.26 -4.79 4.23
N HIS A 62 -8.27 -5.11 5.07
CA HIS A 62 -7.30 -4.15 5.60
C HIS A 62 -5.88 -4.55 5.20
N TRP A 63 -4.96 -3.58 5.10
CA TRP A 63 -3.54 -3.83 4.87
C TRP A 63 -2.84 -4.35 6.14
N THR A 64 -3.25 -5.53 6.61
CA THR A 64 -2.55 -6.29 7.64
C THR A 64 -1.14 -6.67 7.16
N TYR A 65 -0.24 -7.03 8.08
CA TYR A 65 1.09 -7.50 7.71
C TYR A 65 1.04 -8.73 6.77
N GLU A 66 0.07 -9.62 6.97
CA GLU A 66 -0.13 -10.80 6.12
C GLU A 66 -0.56 -10.40 4.71
N ASN A 67 -1.58 -9.53 4.59
CA ASN A 67 -2.06 -9.05 3.31
C ASN A 67 -1.01 -8.24 2.54
N LEU A 68 -0.27 -7.36 3.24
CA LEU A 68 0.85 -6.64 2.64
C LEU A 68 1.93 -7.60 2.14
N ASN A 69 2.31 -8.58 2.96
CA ASN A 69 3.32 -9.56 2.55
C ASN A 69 2.83 -10.39 1.34
N HIS A 70 1.58 -10.86 1.36
CA HIS A 70 0.98 -11.58 0.24
C HIS A 70 1.02 -10.75 -1.05
N PHE A 71 0.55 -9.50 -0.97
CA PHE A 71 0.45 -8.59 -2.11
C PHE A 71 1.82 -8.22 -2.68
N ILE A 72 2.82 -7.96 -1.83
CA ILE A 72 4.16 -7.54 -2.28
C ILE A 72 4.97 -8.73 -2.82
N THR A 73 4.77 -9.94 -2.28
CA THR A 73 5.53 -11.14 -2.71
C THR A 73 4.92 -11.84 -3.92
N SER A 74 3.64 -11.65 -4.23
CA SER A 74 2.99 -12.17 -5.45
C SER A 74 1.78 -11.34 -5.88
N PRO A 75 1.99 -10.16 -6.50
CA PRO A 75 0.91 -9.23 -6.86
C PRO A 75 0.00 -9.69 -8.03
N LYS A 76 0.10 -10.94 -8.50
CA LYS A 76 -0.60 -11.46 -9.69
C LYS A 76 -1.59 -12.60 -9.41
N LYS A 77 -1.91 -12.88 -8.16
CA LYS A 77 -3.00 -13.82 -7.81
C LYS A 77 -4.20 -13.08 -7.27
#